data_AF-A0A955R578-F1
#
_entry.id   AF-A0A955R578-F1
#
_cell.length_a   1.000
_cell.length_b   1.000
_cell.length_c   1.000
_cell.angle_alpha   90.00
_cell.angle_beta   90.00
_cell.angle_gamma   90.00
#
_symmetry.space_group_name_H-M   'P 1'
#
loop_
_entity.id
_entity.type
_entity.pdbx_description
1 polymer ?
#
loop_
_entity_poly.entity_id
_entity_poly.type
_entity_poly.pdbx_seq_one_letter_code
_entity_poly.pdbx_strand_id
1 'polypeptide(L)'
;LREAGEKNSRERLARMPDESSVNGHFSALKRTKTRSIDWSQVRPEWGLSRHTAFITGRRLLTQGINLEGRTFLHSYDYSRDPDGKYLEIIMTAPMVVGQWINMEHYFSTVDSRVYGAGSKAYHNVVGRLGVMFGTQSDLCVGLPIQTVFDGDKPYHEPMRLFVIIEAP
;
A
#
# COMPACT_ATOMS: atom_id res chain seq x y z
N LEU A 1 -3.50 18.19 15.30
CA LEU A 1 -2.38 17.52 14.58
C LEU A 1 -1.60 16.53 15.45
N ARG A 2 -1.14 16.90 16.66
CA ARG A 2 -0.37 16.01 17.55
C ARG A 2 -1.09 14.69 17.89
N GLU A 3 -2.33 14.77 18.35
CA GLU A 3 -3.13 13.58 18.70
C GLU A 3 -3.32 12.63 17.49
N ALA A 4 -3.60 13.19 16.31
CA ALA A 4 -3.71 12.41 15.08
C ALA A 4 -2.39 11.70 14.74
N GLY A 5 -1.25 12.37 14.93
CA GLY A 5 0.08 11.77 14.77
C GLY A 5 0.35 10.63 15.75
N GLU A 6 -0.08 10.76 17.00
CA GLU A 6 0.04 9.69 18.02
C GLU A 6 -0.85 8.48 17.70
N LYS A 7 -2.08 8.71 17.22
CA LYS A 7 -2.98 7.62 16.79
C LYS A 7 -2.43 6.91 15.56
N ASN A 8 -2.00 7.66 14.54
CA ASN A 8 -1.41 7.08 13.33
C ASN A 8 -0.14 6.27 13.64
N SER A 9 0.73 6.79 14.52
CA SER A 9 1.96 6.07 14.92
C SER A 9 1.64 4.76 15.63
N ARG A 10 0.62 4.74 16.51
CA ARG A 10 0.16 3.51 17.18
C ARG A 10 -0.36 2.48 16.18
N GLU A 11 -1.20 2.91 15.24
CA GLU A 11 -1.75 2.02 14.20
C GLU A 11 -0.65 1.43 13.30
N ARG A 12 0.37 2.22 12.96
CA ARG A 12 1.49 1.74 12.12
C ARG A 12 2.37 0.74 12.85
N LEU A 13 2.73 1.02 14.11
CA LEU A 13 3.56 0.11 14.91
C LEU A 13 2.87 -1.23 15.14
N ALA A 14 1.55 -1.23 15.37
CA ALA A 14 0.78 -2.45 15.58
C ALA A 14 0.80 -3.42 14.38
N ARG A 15 1.20 -2.95 13.19
CA ARG A 15 1.31 -3.77 11.96
C ARG A 15 2.73 -4.24 11.67
N MET A 16 3.72 -3.80 12.43
CA MET A 16 5.11 -4.16 12.20
C MET A 16 5.40 -5.53 12.83
N PRO A 17 5.99 -6.48 12.08
CA PRO A 17 6.20 -7.84 12.54
C PRO A 17 7.18 -7.93 13.72
N ASP A 18 8.14 -7.01 13.81
CA ASP A 18 9.14 -6.99 14.89
C ASP A 18 8.66 -6.28 16.18
N GLU A 19 7.43 -5.78 16.22
CA GLU A 19 6.86 -5.09 17.38
C GLU A 19 5.92 -6.05 18.14
N SER A 20 6.49 -7.12 18.71
CA SER A 20 5.76 -8.03 19.61
C SER A 20 5.48 -7.33 20.95
N SER A 21 4.23 -6.91 21.14
CA SER A 21 3.68 -6.32 22.38
C SER A 21 4.36 -5.03 22.85
N VAL A 22 3.78 -3.88 22.50
CA VAL A 22 4.12 -2.59 23.12
C VAL A 22 3.48 -2.54 24.51
N ASN A 23 3.96 -3.37 25.44
CA ASN A 23 3.66 -3.29 26.87
C ASN A 23 4.63 -2.32 27.59
N GLY A 24 5.09 -1.29 26.88
CA GLY A 24 6.00 -0.28 27.40
C GLY A 24 5.43 1.12 27.21
N HIS A 25 5.54 1.96 28.22
CA HIS A 25 5.13 3.38 28.26
C HIS A 25 5.86 4.31 27.25
N PHE A 26 6.50 3.76 26.21
CA PHE A 26 7.19 4.56 25.20
C PHE A 26 6.19 5.18 24.23
N SER A 27 6.39 6.47 23.94
CA SER A 27 5.59 7.18 22.93
C SER A 27 5.74 6.53 21.55
N ALA A 28 4.64 6.01 21.01
CA ALA A 28 4.55 5.44 19.66
C ALA A 28 5.13 6.38 18.58
N LEU A 29 4.96 7.70 18.76
CA LEU A 29 5.55 8.72 17.90
C LEU A 29 7.09 8.63 17.87
N LYS A 30 7.72 8.56 19.06
CA LYS A 30 9.18 8.49 19.16
C LYS A 30 9.71 7.23 18.49
N ARG A 31 9.06 6.08 18.74
CA ARG A 31 9.44 4.78 18.15
C ARG A 31 9.31 4.78 16.64
N THR A 32 8.18 5.25 16.11
CA THR A 32 7.95 5.36 14.66
C THR A 32 8.99 6.28 14.00
N LYS A 33 9.31 7.41 14.64
CA LYS A 33 10.34 8.34 14.15
C LYS A 33 11.73 7.73 14.15
N THR A 34 12.11 7.01 15.22
CA THR A 34 13.41 6.31 15.26
C THR A 34 13.50 5.25 14.15
N ARG A 35 12.45 4.43 13.96
CA ARG A 35 12.42 3.43 12.88
C ARG A 35 12.50 4.06 11.50
N SER A 36 11.86 5.21 11.26
CA SER A 36 11.89 5.85 9.94
C SER A 36 13.28 6.30 9.45
N ILE A 37 14.25 6.40 10.36
CA ILE A 37 15.63 6.78 10.06
C ILE A 37 16.62 5.63 10.32
N ASP A 38 16.12 4.47 10.75
CA ASP A 38 16.94 3.31 11.05
C ASP A 38 17.15 2.49 9.77
N TRP A 39 18.39 2.49 9.30
CA TRP A 39 18.84 1.75 8.12
C TRP A 39 18.82 0.23 8.29
N SER A 40 18.75 -0.29 9.51
CA SER A 40 18.66 -1.74 9.78
C SER A 40 17.24 -2.30 9.55
N GLN A 41 16.26 -1.44 9.30
CA GLN A 41 14.89 -1.82 9.04
C GLN A 41 14.81 -2.63 7.75
N VAL A 42 14.44 -3.91 7.89
CA VAL A 42 14.57 -4.92 6.82
C VAL A 42 13.49 -4.80 5.74
N ARG A 43 12.39 -4.08 6.02
CA ARG A 43 11.18 -4.04 5.19
C ARG A 43 10.67 -2.64 4.80
N PRO A 44 11.50 -1.70 4.32
CA PRO A 44 10.98 -0.43 3.76
C PRO A 44 10.03 -0.63 2.57
N GLU A 45 10.05 -1.81 1.94
CA GLU A 45 9.38 -2.12 0.70
C GLU A 45 7.88 -2.44 0.79
N TRP A 46 7.30 -2.63 1.98
CA TRP A 46 5.86 -2.95 2.17
C TRP A 46 4.89 -1.77 1.98
N GLY A 47 5.30 -0.75 1.23
CA GLY A 47 4.66 0.56 1.09
C GLY A 47 3.13 0.56 1.05
N LEU A 48 2.54 0.32 -0.12
CA LEU A 48 1.09 0.26 -0.33
C LEU A 48 0.57 -1.18 -0.43
N SER A 49 1.37 -2.12 0.08
CA SER A 49 0.99 -3.53 0.15
C SER A 49 -0.24 -3.70 1.05
N ARG A 50 -0.98 -4.81 0.86
CA ARG A 50 -2.32 -5.05 1.44
C ARG A 50 -3.47 -4.13 0.99
N HIS A 51 -3.25 -3.20 0.05
CA HIS A 51 -4.33 -2.42 -0.54
C HIS A 51 -5.37 -3.31 -1.26
N THR A 52 -6.65 -3.04 -1.00
CA THR A 52 -7.79 -3.85 -1.48
C THR A 52 -8.92 -3.04 -2.08
N ALA A 53 -9.14 -1.81 -1.62
CA ALA A 53 -10.35 -1.07 -1.93
C ALA A 53 -10.11 0.42 -2.18
N PHE A 54 -10.97 1.02 -3.00
CA PHE A 54 -11.01 2.45 -3.26
C PHE A 54 -12.43 2.95 -2.98
N ILE A 55 -12.60 3.82 -1.99
CA ILE A 55 -13.91 4.35 -1.62
C ILE A 55 -13.96 5.85 -1.97
N THR A 56 -14.92 6.20 -2.82
CA THR A 56 -15.26 7.59 -3.15
C THR A 56 -16.59 7.94 -2.53
N GLY A 57 -16.61 8.89 -1.61
CA GLY A 57 -17.85 9.33 -0.98
C GLY A 57 -17.63 10.23 0.22
N ARG A 58 -18.72 10.60 0.87
CA ARG A 58 -18.72 11.49 2.03
C ARG A 58 -18.04 10.80 3.19
N ARG A 59 -17.34 11.59 4.02
CA ARG A 59 -16.63 11.09 5.19
C ARG A 59 -17.50 10.23 6.11
N LEU A 60 -18.81 10.54 6.17
CA LEU A 60 -19.82 9.84 6.97
C LEU A 60 -19.89 8.33 6.65
N LEU A 61 -19.67 7.91 5.39
CA LEU A 61 -19.72 6.49 5.02
C LEU A 61 -18.64 5.63 5.70
N THR A 62 -17.50 6.25 6.03
CA THR A 62 -16.33 5.53 6.54
C THR A 62 -15.95 5.98 7.95
N GLN A 63 -16.73 6.86 8.58
CA GLN A 63 -16.37 7.42 9.88
C GLN A 63 -16.58 6.41 10.99
N GLY A 64 -15.55 6.24 11.82
CA GLY A 64 -15.56 5.24 12.89
C GLY A 64 -15.25 3.81 12.44
N ILE A 65 -15.07 3.57 11.14
CA ILE A 65 -14.74 2.24 10.60
C ILE A 65 -13.22 2.09 10.53
N ASN A 66 -12.69 1.03 11.14
CA ASN A 66 -11.30 0.63 10.98
C ASN A 66 -11.14 -0.15 9.68
N LEU A 67 -10.64 0.50 8.63
CA LEU A 67 -10.37 -0.12 7.32
C LEU A 67 -8.97 -0.76 7.23
N GLU A 68 -8.30 -0.92 8.38
CA GLU A 68 -6.95 -1.50 8.50
C GLU A 68 -5.90 -0.83 7.61
N GLY A 69 -6.14 0.41 7.16
CA GLY A 69 -5.31 1.11 6.17
C GLY A 69 -5.13 0.36 4.85
N ARG A 70 -6.10 -0.49 4.48
CA ARG A 70 -6.11 -1.27 3.22
C ARG A 70 -6.91 -0.59 2.11
N THR A 71 -7.40 0.63 2.36
CA THR A 71 -8.37 1.32 1.50
C THR A 71 -7.89 2.73 1.18
N PHE A 72 -7.91 3.11 -0.11
CA PHE A 72 -7.79 4.50 -0.51
C PHE A 72 -9.13 5.21 -0.32
N LEU A 73 -9.10 6.38 0.30
CA LEU A 73 -10.30 7.17 0.59
C LEU A 73 -10.25 8.48 -0.19
N HIS A 74 -11.31 8.75 -0.95
CA HIS A 74 -11.52 10.02 -1.63
C HIS A 74 -12.79 10.69 -1.10
N SER A 75 -12.63 11.81 -0.39
CA SER A 75 -13.77 12.60 0.10
C SER A 75 -14.49 13.24 -1.09
N TYR A 76 -15.74 12.83 -1.31
CA TYR A 76 -16.58 13.29 -2.41
C TYR A 76 -18.01 13.49 -1.92
N ASP A 77 -18.67 14.56 -2.34
CA ASP A 77 -20.06 14.86 -1.99
C ASP A 77 -20.84 15.08 -3.29
N TYR A 78 -21.62 14.07 -3.69
CA TYR A 78 -22.39 14.11 -4.93
C TYR A 78 -23.39 15.27 -4.99
N SER A 79 -23.86 15.76 -3.84
CA SER A 79 -24.78 16.91 -3.79
C SER A 79 -24.15 18.22 -4.29
N ARG A 80 -22.81 18.28 -4.30
CA ARG A 80 -22.02 19.42 -4.78
C ARG A 80 -21.50 19.23 -6.20
N ASP A 81 -21.86 18.13 -6.86
CA ASP A 81 -21.41 17.76 -8.20
C ASP A 81 -22.60 17.30 -9.06
N PRO A 82 -23.57 18.18 -9.33
CA PRO A 82 -24.79 17.82 -10.06
C PRO A 82 -24.51 17.34 -11.50
N ASP A 83 -23.40 17.81 -12.10
CA ASP A 83 -22.96 17.40 -13.44
C ASP A 83 -22.07 16.14 -13.43
N GLY A 84 -21.68 15.62 -12.25
CA GLY A 84 -20.78 14.47 -12.14
C GLY A 84 -19.32 14.71 -12.56
N LYS A 85 -18.91 15.96 -12.79
CA LYS A 85 -17.58 16.31 -13.31
C LYS A 85 -16.47 15.94 -12.32
N TYR A 86 -16.69 16.13 -11.03
CA TYR A 86 -15.69 15.76 -10.03
C TYR A 86 -15.60 14.24 -9.88
N LEU A 87 -16.73 13.53 -9.94
CA LEU A 87 -16.72 12.07 -9.94
C LEU A 87 -15.97 11.53 -11.16
N GLU A 88 -16.20 12.09 -12.34
CA GLU A 88 -15.48 11.71 -13.56
C GLU A 88 -13.96 11.87 -13.38
N ILE A 89 -13.51 13.00 -12.84
CA ILE A 89 -12.08 13.22 -12.53
C ILE A 89 -11.57 12.16 -11.55
N ILE A 90 -12.32 11.86 -10.49
CA ILE A 90 -11.93 10.84 -9.49
C ILE A 90 -11.81 9.45 -10.13
N MET A 91 -12.76 9.07 -10.98
CA MET A 91 -12.76 7.79 -11.67
C MET A 91 -11.65 7.68 -12.71
N THR A 92 -11.34 8.76 -13.42
CA THR A 92 -10.36 8.74 -14.52
C THR A 92 -8.92 8.94 -14.05
N ALA A 93 -8.69 9.58 -12.90
CA ALA A 93 -7.36 9.83 -12.37
C ALA A 93 -7.03 8.97 -11.12
N PRO A 94 -7.44 9.33 -9.89
CA PRO A 94 -7.00 8.61 -8.69
C PRO A 94 -7.49 7.16 -8.63
N MET A 95 -8.66 6.82 -9.18
CA MET A 95 -9.11 5.43 -9.25
C MET A 95 -8.24 4.60 -10.19
N VAL A 96 -7.84 5.15 -11.34
CA VAL A 96 -6.91 4.50 -12.29
C VAL A 96 -5.54 4.29 -11.65
N VAL A 97 -5.01 5.30 -10.96
CA VAL A 97 -3.75 5.18 -10.21
C VAL A 97 -3.86 4.11 -9.11
N GLY A 98 -4.97 4.09 -8.35
CA GLY A 98 -5.24 3.07 -7.35
C GLY A 98 -5.29 1.66 -7.95
N GLN A 99 -5.87 1.53 -9.14
CA GLN A 99 -5.91 0.28 -9.89
C GLN A 99 -4.52 -0.15 -10.36
N TRP A 100 -3.68 0.76 -10.85
CA TRP A 100 -2.30 0.43 -11.25
C TRP A 100 -1.48 -0.08 -10.08
N ILE A 101 -1.55 0.59 -8.93
CA ILE A 101 -0.89 0.16 -7.70
C ILE A 101 -1.39 -1.23 -7.27
N ASN A 102 -2.71 -1.45 -7.30
CA ASN A 102 -3.30 -2.76 -6.95
C ASN A 102 -2.85 -3.86 -7.93
N MET A 103 -2.86 -3.61 -9.23
CA MET A 103 -2.42 -4.60 -10.23
C MET A 103 -0.95 -4.94 -10.12
N GLU A 104 -0.09 -3.96 -9.87
CA GLU A 104 1.35 -4.18 -9.68
C GLU A 104 1.60 -5.18 -8.54
N HIS A 105 0.92 -5.01 -7.41
CA HIS A 105 0.99 -5.94 -6.30
C HIS A 105 0.29 -7.28 -6.60
N TYR A 106 -0.88 -7.25 -7.23
CA TYR A 106 -1.65 -8.45 -7.58
C TYR A 106 -0.83 -9.40 -8.45
N PHE A 107 -0.33 -8.93 -9.59
CA PHE A 107 0.39 -9.78 -10.54
C PHE A 107 1.71 -10.27 -9.96
N SER A 108 2.45 -9.38 -9.28
CA SER A 108 3.70 -9.74 -8.59
C SER A 108 3.50 -10.79 -7.49
N THR A 109 2.29 -10.89 -6.93
CA THR A 109 1.94 -11.90 -5.91
C THR A 109 1.45 -13.19 -6.53
N VAL A 110 0.60 -13.14 -7.57
CA VAL A 110 0.02 -14.33 -8.22
C VAL A 110 1.09 -15.19 -8.87
N ASP A 111 2.00 -14.56 -9.63
CA ASP A 111 3.16 -15.24 -10.21
C ASP A 111 4.38 -14.32 -10.14
N SER A 112 5.11 -14.46 -9.03
CA SER A 112 6.30 -13.65 -8.76
C SER A 112 7.48 -13.94 -9.68
N ARG A 113 7.44 -15.04 -10.45
CA ARG A 113 8.48 -15.41 -11.41
C ARG A 113 8.24 -14.75 -12.76
N VAL A 114 6.98 -14.73 -13.21
CA VAL A 114 6.61 -14.15 -14.51
C VAL A 114 6.33 -12.66 -14.42
N TYR A 115 5.55 -12.23 -13.42
CA TYR A 115 5.11 -10.83 -13.29
C TYR A 115 5.75 -10.07 -12.15
N GLY A 116 6.55 -10.74 -11.32
CA GLY A 116 7.32 -10.11 -10.27
C GLY A 116 8.72 -9.74 -10.72
N ALA A 117 9.54 -9.46 -9.72
CA ALA A 117 10.97 -9.27 -9.88
C ALA A 117 11.73 -10.08 -8.83
N GLY A 118 11.27 -11.29 -8.45
CA GLY A 118 12.06 -12.24 -7.65
C GLY A 118 12.76 -11.64 -6.41
N SER A 119 13.96 -12.08 -6.06
CA SER A 119 14.66 -11.56 -4.88
C SER A 119 15.37 -10.24 -5.15
N LYS A 120 15.06 -9.20 -4.36
CA LYS A 120 15.73 -7.90 -4.39
C LYS A 120 17.25 -7.98 -4.18
N ALA A 121 17.73 -9.03 -3.51
CA ALA A 121 19.15 -9.20 -3.17
C ALA A 121 20.08 -9.26 -4.39
N TYR A 122 19.59 -9.67 -5.55
CA TYR A 122 20.40 -9.86 -6.77
C TYR A 122 19.92 -8.99 -7.94
N HIS A 123 19.26 -7.87 -7.65
CA HIS A 123 18.79 -6.93 -8.67
C HIS A 123 19.92 -6.11 -9.26
N ASN A 124 20.01 -6.12 -10.58
CA ASN A 124 20.75 -5.16 -11.36
C ASN A 124 19.76 -4.24 -12.07
N VAL A 125 19.81 -2.93 -11.78
CA VAL A 125 18.93 -1.94 -12.41
C VAL A 125 19.33 -1.75 -13.86
N VAL A 126 18.38 -1.90 -14.79
CA VAL A 126 18.64 -1.81 -16.23
C VAL A 126 17.82 -0.68 -16.84
N GLY A 127 18.51 0.34 -17.36
CA GLY A 127 17.90 1.43 -18.13
C GLY A 127 16.83 2.24 -17.39
N ARG A 128 16.69 2.06 -16.07
CA ARG A 128 15.55 2.58 -15.26
C ARG A 128 14.17 2.09 -15.75
N LEU A 129 14.15 1.00 -16.52
CA LEU A 129 12.93 0.37 -17.03
C LEU A 129 12.52 -0.84 -16.19
N GLY A 130 13.49 -1.51 -15.59
CA GLY A 130 13.28 -2.69 -14.75
C GLY A 130 14.58 -3.18 -14.14
N VAL A 131 14.58 -4.44 -13.74
CA VAL A 131 15.73 -5.11 -13.14
C VAL A 131 16.00 -6.45 -13.80
N MET A 132 17.25 -6.87 -13.80
CA MET A 132 17.66 -8.23 -14.12
C MET A 132 18.18 -8.91 -12.85
N PHE A 133 18.03 -10.23 -12.77
CA PHE A 133 18.67 -11.08 -11.76
C PHE A 133 20.09 -11.46 -12.16
N GLY A 134 21.03 -11.27 -11.23
CA GLY A 134 22.40 -11.74 -11.41
C GLY A 134 23.03 -11.22 -12.69
N THR A 135 23.91 -12.01 -13.29
CA THR A 135 24.62 -11.60 -14.52
C THR A 135 23.78 -11.75 -15.79
N GLN A 136 22.79 -12.64 -15.81
CA GLN A 136 21.97 -12.93 -17.00
C GLN A 136 20.57 -13.41 -16.61
N SER A 137 19.54 -12.75 -17.15
CA SER A 137 18.12 -13.11 -17.01
C SER A 137 17.29 -12.24 -17.95
N ASP A 138 15.98 -12.48 -18.02
CA ASP A 138 15.06 -11.56 -18.68
C ASP A 138 14.86 -10.27 -17.86
N LEU A 139 14.40 -9.21 -18.52
CA LEU A 139 14.04 -7.97 -17.85
C LEU A 139 12.75 -8.16 -17.03
N CYS A 140 12.82 -7.89 -15.73
CA CYS A 140 11.68 -7.93 -14.81
C CYS A 140 11.22 -6.51 -14.48
N VAL A 141 9.89 -6.30 -14.48
CA VAL A 141 9.26 -4.98 -14.26
C VAL A 141 8.32 -4.94 -13.05
N GLY A 142 8.11 -6.08 -12.38
CA GLY A 142 7.25 -6.18 -11.21
C GLY A 142 7.95 -5.91 -9.88
N LEU A 143 7.27 -6.26 -8.79
CA LEU A 143 7.77 -6.08 -7.44
C LEU A 143 8.62 -7.28 -6.98
N PRO A 144 9.66 -7.04 -6.17
CA PRO A 144 10.42 -8.12 -5.56
C PRO A 144 9.56 -8.91 -4.57
N ILE A 145 9.90 -10.18 -4.36
CA ILE A 145 9.21 -11.09 -3.46
C ILE A 145 9.13 -10.53 -2.03
N GLN A 146 10.15 -9.78 -1.60
CA GLN A 146 10.16 -9.13 -0.29
C GLN A 146 9.08 -8.05 -0.12
N THR A 147 8.59 -7.46 -1.21
CA THR A 147 7.47 -6.49 -1.15
C THR A 147 6.12 -7.19 -0.97
N VAL A 148 5.94 -8.34 -1.62
CA VAL A 148 4.63 -9.00 -1.72
C VAL A 148 4.45 -10.18 -0.76
N PHE A 149 5.53 -10.75 -0.22
CA PHE A 149 5.51 -11.88 0.72
C PHE A 149 6.17 -11.55 2.06
N ASP A 150 5.65 -12.19 3.11
CA ASP A 150 6.28 -12.33 4.43
C ASP A 150 6.61 -13.81 4.65
N GLY A 151 7.88 -14.17 4.42
CA GLY A 151 8.30 -15.56 4.34
C GLY A 151 7.56 -16.29 3.22
N ASP A 152 6.92 -17.41 3.55
CA ASP A 152 6.17 -18.22 2.59
C ASP A 152 4.72 -17.74 2.37
N LYS A 153 4.27 -16.73 3.12
CA LYS A 153 2.89 -16.25 3.05
C LYS A 153 2.81 -14.93 2.27
N PRO A 154 1.81 -14.75 1.39
CA PRO A 154 1.60 -13.47 0.76
C PRO A 154 1.26 -12.42 1.82
N TYR A 155 2.07 -11.39 1.94
CA TYR A 155 1.75 -10.22 2.77
C TYR A 155 0.69 -9.38 2.07
N HIS A 156 0.82 -9.19 0.76
CA HIS A 156 -0.25 -8.65 -0.07
C HIS A 156 -1.13 -9.81 -0.57
N GLU A 157 -2.39 -9.85 -0.15
CA GLU A 157 -3.36 -10.79 -0.72
C GLU A 157 -3.65 -10.39 -2.18
N PRO A 158 -3.54 -11.31 -3.17
CA PRO A 158 -3.78 -10.98 -4.57
C PRO A 158 -5.27 -10.79 -4.82
N MET A 159 -5.77 -9.60 -4.50
CA MET A 159 -7.15 -9.19 -4.69
C MET A 159 -7.23 -8.13 -5.78
N ARG A 160 -8.25 -8.25 -6.64
CA ARG A 160 -8.61 -7.17 -7.55
C ARG A 160 -9.18 -6.00 -6.76
N LEU A 161 -8.91 -4.78 -7.22
CA LEU A 161 -9.41 -3.57 -6.58
C LEU A 161 -10.94 -3.58 -6.48
N PHE A 162 -11.43 -3.46 -5.25
CA PHE A 162 -12.85 -3.27 -4.99
C PHE A 162 -13.19 -1.78 -4.88
N VAL A 163 -14.03 -1.27 -5.76
CA VAL A 163 -14.39 0.16 -5.80
C VAL A 163 -15.80 0.36 -5.27
N ILE A 164 -15.94 1.27 -4.31
CA ILE A 164 -17.24 1.72 -3.79
C ILE A 164 -17.38 3.21 -4.10
N ILE A 165 -18.48 3.59 -4.74
CA ILE A 165 -18.77 4.97 -5.11
C ILE A 165 -20.11 5.35 -4.51
N GLU A 166 -20.14 6.44 -3.76
CA GLU A 166 -21.36 7.13 -3.37
C GLU A 166 -21.75 8.10 -4.49
N ALA A 167 -22.85 7.80 -5.16
CA ALA A 167 -23.40 8.58 -6.27
C ALA A 167 -24.91 8.86 -6.04
N PRO A 168 -25.52 9.84 -6.75
CA PRO A 168 -26.94 10.19 -6.62
C PRO A 168 -27.91 9.03 -6.90
#